data_AF-A0A379AH81-F1
#
_entry.id   AF-A0A379AH81-F1
#
_cell.length_a   1.000
_cell.length_b   1.000
_cell.length_c   1.000
_cell.angle_alpha   90.00
_cell.angle_beta   90.00
_cell.angle_gamma   90.00
#
_symmetry.space_group_name_H-M   'P 1'
#
loop_
_entity.id
_entity.type
_entity.pdbx_description
1 polymer ?
#
loop_
_entity_poly.entity_id
_entity_poly.type
_entity_poly.pdbx_seq_one_letter_code
_entity_poly.pdbx_strand_id
1 'polypeptide(L)' 'MNRNCRAIAAAAVRDAGGRLAFGSDSHTAFTLGHFDHCLRIAREVDFPEDRVLNVTPRRLLDFLELRSGKHIAELADF' A
#
# COMPACT_ATOMS: atom_id res chain seq x y z
N MET A 1 1.85 -11.80 16.60
CA MET A 1 1.71 -11.54 15.15
C MET A 1 0.32 -11.96 14.69
N ASN A 2 -0.50 -11.08 14.12
CA ASN A 2 -1.89 -11.42 13.76
C ASN A 2 -1.93 -12.32 12.50
N ARG A 3 -2.51 -13.51 12.63
CA ARG A 3 -2.69 -14.49 11.53
C ARG A 3 -3.45 -13.89 10.35
N ASN A 4 -4.41 -13.00 10.61
CA ASN A 4 -5.28 -12.43 9.59
C ASN A 4 -4.52 -11.50 8.65
N CYS A 5 -3.51 -10.76 9.13
CA CYS A 5 -2.73 -9.87 8.26
C CYS A 5 -2.00 -10.65 7.16
N ARG A 6 -1.44 -11.82 7.50
CA ARG A 6 -0.80 -12.70 6.51
C ARG A 6 -1.81 -13.33 5.58
N ALA A 7 -2.94 -13.80 6.11
CA ALA A 7 -4.01 -14.40 5.32
C ALA A 7 -4.58 -13.41 4.29
N ILE A 8 -4.79 -12.15 4.69
CA ILE A 8 -5.24 -11.09 3.80
C ILE A 8 -4.18 -10.80 2.74
N ALA A 9 -2.94 -10.55 3.14
CA ALA A 9 -1.86 -10.20 2.21
C ALA A 9 -1.62 -11.31 1.17
N ALA A 10 -1.55 -12.58 1.60
CA ALA A 10 -1.33 -13.72 0.72
C ALA A 10 -2.62 -14.11 -0.05
N ALA A 11 -3.61 -14.67 0.64
CA ALA A 11 -4.73 -15.32 -0.03
C ALA A 11 -5.73 -14.31 -0.63
N ALA A 12 -6.07 -13.25 0.12
CA ALA A 12 -7.12 -12.33 -0.34
C ALA A 12 -6.63 -11.32 -1.37
N VAL A 13 -5.34 -10.96 -1.36
CA VAL A 13 -4.82 -9.88 -2.21
C VAL A 13 -3.78 -10.39 -3.20
N ARG A 14 -2.70 -11.04 -2.74
CA ARG A 14 -1.64 -11.51 -3.66
C ARG A 14 -2.20 -12.48 -4.67
N ASP A 15 -2.87 -13.54 -4.20
CA ASP A 15 -3.37 -14.63 -5.05
C ASP A 15 -4.55 -14.17 -5.93
N ALA A 16 -5.33 -13.19 -5.47
CA ALA A 16 -6.43 -12.59 -6.23
C ALA A 16 -6.01 -11.50 -7.23
N GLY A 17 -4.71 -11.18 -7.33
CA GLY A 17 -4.24 -10.13 -8.25
C GLY A 17 -4.49 -8.68 -7.77
N GLY A 18 -4.88 -8.49 -6.50
CA GLY A 18 -5.17 -7.18 -5.91
C GLY A 18 -3.93 -6.35 -5.57
N ARG A 19 -4.15 -5.14 -5.03
CA ARG A 19 -3.11 -4.18 -4.60
C ARG A 19 -3.17 -3.96 -3.09
N LEU A 20 -2.04 -3.64 -2.46
CA LEU A 20 -1.96 -3.26 -1.05
C LEU A 20 -1.71 -1.76 -0.88
N ALA A 21 -2.32 -1.18 0.14
CA ALA A 21 -1.96 0.11 0.69
C ALA A 21 -1.53 -0.06 2.15
N PHE A 22 -0.44 0.61 2.55
CA PHE A 22 0.02 0.66 3.93
C PHE A 22 -0.42 1.97 4.57
N GLY A 23 -0.93 1.86 5.80
CA GLY A 23 -1.30 2.98 6.64
C GLY A 23 -0.78 2.71 8.04
N SER A 24 -0.12 3.70 8.64
CA SER A 24 0.42 3.61 9.99
C SER A 24 -0.68 3.79 11.05
N ASP A 25 -1.85 4.26 10.63
CA ASP A 25 -2.97 4.62 11.51
C ASP A 25 -2.52 5.54 12.65
N SER A 26 -1.65 6.47 12.29
CA SER A 26 -1.00 7.38 13.22
C SER A 26 -1.99 8.39 13.78
N HIS A 27 -2.14 8.39 15.09
CA HIS A 27 -2.91 9.41 15.82
C HIS A 27 -2.04 10.61 16.25
N THR A 28 -0.72 10.50 16.06
CA THR A 28 0.26 11.57 16.25
C THR A 28 1.36 11.46 15.19
N ALA A 29 2.05 12.56 14.89
CA ALA A 29 3.06 12.58 13.83
C ALA A 29 4.29 11.69 14.10
N PHE A 30 4.55 11.31 15.36
CA PHE A 30 5.73 10.54 15.75
C PHE A 30 5.83 9.14 15.12
N THR A 31 4.72 8.60 14.62
CA THR A 31 4.70 7.28 13.96
C THR A 31 4.31 7.34 12.48
N LEU A 32 4.24 8.54 11.91
CA LEU A 32 3.85 8.71 10.52
C LEU A 32 4.85 8.00 9.60
N GLY A 33 4.35 7.10 8.75
CA GLY A 33 5.19 6.34 7.83
C GLY A 33 5.91 5.13 8.46
N HIS A 34 5.66 4.81 9.73
CA HIS A 34 6.21 3.60 10.34
C HIS A 34 5.50 2.35 9.81
N PHE A 35 6.13 1.69 8.83
CA PHE A 35 5.57 0.53 8.13
C PHE A 35 6.34 -0.77 8.38
N ASP A 36 7.26 -0.82 9.35
CA ASP A 36 8.13 -1.98 9.59
C ASP A 36 7.38 -3.31 9.68
N HIS A 37 6.23 -3.29 10.36
CA HIS A 37 5.40 -4.48 10.49
C HIS A 37 4.71 -4.86 9.17
N CYS A 38 4.21 -3.89 8.40
CA CYS A 38 3.61 -4.13 7.08
C CYS A 38 4.65 -4.71 6.12
N LEU A 39 5.85 -4.12 6.08
CA LEU A 39 6.96 -4.58 5.25
C LEU A 39 7.40 -6.00 5.61
N ARG A 40 7.48 -6.31 6.91
CA ARG A 40 7.81 -7.67 7.34
C ARG A 40 6.75 -8.69 6.89
N ILE A 41 5.46 -8.38 7.01
CA ILE A 41 4.39 -9.26 6.49
C ILE A 41 4.55 -9.45 4.98
N ALA A 42 4.72 -8.36 4.23
CA ALA A 42 4.82 -8.40 2.78
C ALA A 42 5.99 -9.31 2.33
N ARG A 43 7.15 -9.21 3.00
CA ARG A 43 8.30 -10.10 2.75
C ARG A 43 8.01 -11.55 3.13
N GLU A 44 7.39 -11.80 4.28
CA GLU A 44 7.07 -13.15 4.75
C GLU A 44 6.08 -13.90 3.86
N VAL A 45 5.30 -13.18 3.04
CA VAL A 45 4.36 -13.79 2.08
C VAL A 45 4.79 -13.55 0.63
N ASP A 46 6.03 -13.13 0.38
CA ASP A 46 6.54 -12.83 -0.97
C ASP A 46 5.58 -11.96 -1.79
N PHE A 47 5.03 -10.91 -1.16
CA PHE A 47 4.09 -10.03 -1.82
C PHE A 47 4.83 -9.20 -2.89
N PRO A 48 4.35 -9.16 -4.13
CA PRO A 48 5.05 -8.47 -5.20
C PRO A 48 4.95 -6.94 -5.02
N GLU A 49 6.11 -6.30 -4.97
CA GLU A 49 6.23 -4.88 -4.61
C GLU A 49 5.55 -3.94 -5.61
N ASP A 50 5.51 -4.32 -6.89
CA ASP A 50 4.83 -3.58 -7.97
C ASP A 50 3.32 -3.39 -7.70
N ARG A 51 2.71 -4.23 -6.84
CA ARG A 51 1.32 -4.13 -6.41
C ARG A 51 1.12 -3.42 -5.06
N VAL A 52 2.16 -2.83 -4.49
CA VAL A 52 2.07 -1.96 -3.29
C VAL A 52 1.96 -0.50 -3.73
N LEU A 53 0.90 0.21 -3.32
CA LEU A 53 0.63 1.58 -3.77
C LEU A 53 1.60 2.62 -3.20
N ASN A 54 2.14 2.40 -2.00
CA ASN A 54 2.95 3.37 -1.27
C ASN A 54 4.40 3.52 -1.78
N VAL A 55 4.81 2.75 -2.80
CA VAL A 55 6.21 2.74 -3.28
C VAL A 55 6.63 4.09 -3.86
N THR A 56 5.74 4.75 -4.61
CA THR A 56 5.96 6.11 -5.10
C THR A 56 4.66 6.92 -5.02
N PRO A 57 4.75 8.25 -4.86
CA PRO A 57 3.57 9.11 -4.96
C PRO A 57 2.81 8.90 -6.27
N ARG A 58 3.54 8.87 -7.40
CA ARG A 58 2.97 8.68 -8.74
C ARG A 58 2.09 7.42 -8.84
N ARG A 59 2.51 6.29 -8.25
CA ARG A 59 1.74 5.03 -8.28
C ARG A 59 0.41 5.14 -7.56
N LEU A 60 0.37 5.84 -6.42
CA LEU A 60 -0.88 6.11 -5.71
C LEU A 60 -1.77 7.06 -6.52
N LEU A 61 -1.19 8.13 -7.08
CA LEU A 61 -1.91 9.11 -7.89
C LEU A 61 -2.54 8.48 -9.15
N ASP A 62 -1.78 7.64 -9.87
CA ASP A 62 -2.28 6.90 -11.04
C ASP A 62 -3.45 5.98 -10.67
N PHE A 63 -3.39 5.34 -9.50
CA PHE A 63 -4.49 4.51 -9.02
C PHE A 63 -5.74 5.36 -8.71
N LEU A 64 -5.59 6.52 -8.07
CA LEU A 64 -6.70 7.41 -7.75
C LEU A 64 -7.32 8.00 -9.02
N GLU A 65 -6.50 8.39 -9.98
CA GLU A 65 -6.93 8.89 -11.28
C GLU A 65 -7.67 7.81 -12.06
N LEU A 66 -7.14 6.57 -12.13
CA LEU A 66 -7.82 5.42 -12.74
C LEU A 66 -9.22 5.20 -12.14
N ARG A 67 -9.39 5.42 -10.83
CA ARG A 67 -10.65 5.17 -10.12
C ARG A 67 -11.64 6.34 -10.19
N SER A 68 -11.15 7.57 -10.30
CA SER A 68 -11.97 8.78 -10.22
C SER A 68 -12.11 9.55 -11.53
N GLY A 69 -11.23 9.28 -12.50
CA GLY A 69 -11.08 10.05 -13.74
C GLY A 69 -10.52 11.47 -13.53
N LYS A 70 -10.03 11.79 -12.34
CA LYS A 70 -9.55 13.14 -11.99
C LYS A 70 -8.05 13.16 -11.83
N HIS A 71 -7.40 14.02 -12.60
CA HIS A 71 -6.00 14.35 -12.46
C HIS A 71 -5.84 15.54 -11.48
N ILE A 72 -4.82 15.49 -10.61
CA ILE A 72 -4.47 16.58 -9.68
C ILE A 72 -3.24 17.27 -10.22
N ALA A 73 -3.41 18.42 -10.86
CA ALA A 73 -2.33 19.14 -11.55
C ALA A 73 -1.22 19.59 -10.59
N GLU A 74 -1.58 19.95 -9.37
CA GLU A 74 -0.67 20.41 -8.32
C GLU A 74 0.30 19.32 -7.83
N LEU A 75 0.02 18.06 -8.15
CA LEU A 75 0.85 16.91 -7.77
C LEU A 75 1.53 16.25 -8.97
N ALA A 76 1.58 16.92 -10.13
CA ALA A 76 2.12 16.34 -11.37
C ALA A 76 3.63 16.03 -11.30
N ASP A 77 4.37 16.78 -10.48
CA ASP A 77 5.84 16.70 -10.40
C ASP A 77 6.36 15.64 -9.39
N PHE A 78 5.46 14.88 -8.76
CA PHE A 78 5.79 13.82 -7.80
C PHE A 78 5.94 12.43 -8.43
#